data_AF-A0A3L7XPS1-F1
#
_entry.id   AF-A0A3L7XPS1-F1
#
_cell.length_a   1.000
_cell.length_b   1.000
_cell.length_c   1.000
_cell.angle_alpha   90.00
_cell.angle_beta   90.00
_cell.angle_gamma   90.00
#
_symmetry.space_group_name_H-M   'P 1'
#
loop_
_entity.id
_entity.type
_entity.pdbx_description
1 polymer ?
#
loop_
_entity_poly.entity_id
_entity_poly.type
_entity_poly.pdbx_seq_one_letter_code
_entity_poly.pdbx_strand_id
1 'polypeptide(L)'
;MSVPQRFGVLRLIGTLLKVMAWIVLISSILLALAVGLAGPIARQFLGDAGLQPDLLVLGSAGGTIAGVLLMLIGVVIFLSFYAAGESIFLQLAIEENTRMTAALLLRAAEKRD
;
A
#
# COMPACT_ATOMS: atom_id res chain seq x y z
N MET A 1 11.12 -25.33 22.75
CA MET A 1 10.74 -24.14 23.53
C MET A 1 10.53 -23.01 22.55
N SER A 2 9.28 -22.62 22.29
CA SER A 2 8.99 -21.39 21.56
C SER A 2 9.22 -20.23 22.51
N VAL A 3 10.13 -19.33 22.14
CA VAL A 3 10.35 -18.09 22.86
C VAL A 3 9.04 -17.28 22.82
N PRO A 4 8.48 -16.82 23.96
CA PRO A 4 7.19 -16.15 23.98
C PRO A 4 7.23 -14.87 23.13
N GLN A 5 6.25 -14.75 22.23
CA GLN A 5 6.07 -13.60 21.35
C GLN A 5 5.54 -12.42 22.15
N ARG A 6 6.43 -11.47 22.44
CA ARG A 6 6.14 -10.33 23.31
C ARG A 6 5.68 -9.08 22.55
N PHE A 7 5.84 -9.05 21.24
CA PHE A 7 5.55 -7.87 20.41
C PHE A 7 4.27 -8.00 19.59
N GLY A 8 3.18 -8.44 20.23
CA GLY A 8 1.87 -8.54 19.58
C GLY A 8 1.38 -7.19 19.02
N VAL A 9 1.63 -6.10 19.74
CA VAL A 9 1.26 -4.74 19.31
C VAL A 9 2.01 -4.30 18.05
N LEU A 10 3.32 -4.54 17.96
CA LEU A 10 4.08 -4.20 16.75
C LEU A 10 3.62 -5.03 15.55
N ARG A 11 3.28 -6.31 15.77
CA ARG A 11 2.72 -7.15 14.72
C ARG A 11 1.37 -6.64 14.23
N LEU A 12 0.53 -6.17 15.16
CA LEU A 12 -0.73 -5.52 14.82
C LEU A 12 -0.48 -4.25 13.99
N ILE A 13 0.43 -3.37 14.43
CA ILE A 13 0.77 -2.14 13.70
C ILE A 13 1.28 -2.46 12.29
N GLY A 14 2.22 -3.40 12.15
CA GLY A 14 2.73 -3.83 10.84
C GLY A 14 1.62 -4.37 9.93
N THR A 15 0.68 -5.14 10.50
CA THR A 15 -0.49 -5.65 9.76
C THR A 15 -1.41 -4.51 9.34
N LEU A 16 -1.70 -3.57 10.24
CA LEU A 16 -2.53 -2.39 9.97
C LEU A 16 -1.92 -1.53 8.86
N LEU A 17 -0.61 -1.29 8.88
CA LEU A 17 0.08 -0.55 7.81
C LEU A 17 -0.10 -1.22 6.45
N LYS A 18 0.03 -2.55 6.38
CA LYS A 18 -0.19 -3.31 5.13
C LYS A 18 -1.64 -3.25 4.67
N VAL A 19 -2.61 -3.34 5.59
CA VAL A 19 -4.04 -3.19 5.26
C VAL A 19 -4.32 -1.78 4.74
N MET A 20 -3.80 -0.75 5.40
CA MET A 20 -3.92 0.64 4.95
C MET A 20 -3.27 0.85 3.58
N ALA A 21 -2.13 0.21 3.30
CA ALA A 21 -1.51 0.25 1.98
C ALA A 21 -2.50 -0.24 0.90
N TRP A 22 -3.10 -1.41 1.10
CA TRP A 22 -4.08 -1.96 0.17
C TRP A 22 -5.30 -1.06 -0.02
N ILE A 23 -5.82 -0.46 1.05
CA ILE A 23 -6.92 0.51 0.98
C ILE A 23 -6.52 1.70 0.10
N VAL A 24 -5.32 2.25 0.30
CA VAL A 24 -4.81 3.37 -0.49
C VAL A 24 -4.68 2.99 -1.97
N LEU A 25 -4.13 1.82 -2.28
CA LEU A 25 -3.97 1.36 -3.66
C LEU A 25 -5.31 1.19 -4.38
N ILE A 26 -6.28 0.54 -3.73
CA ILE A 26 -7.62 0.38 -4.30
C ILE A 26 -8.29 1.74 -4.50
N SER A 27 -8.18 2.62 -3.50
CA SER A 27 -8.75 3.97 -3.56
C SER A 27 -8.11 4.81 -4.68
N SER A 28 -6.79 4.72 -4.87
CA SER A 28 -6.11 5.45 -5.94
C SER A 28 -6.48 4.94 -7.32
N ILE A 29 -6.68 3.63 -7.49
CA ILE A 29 -7.17 3.06 -8.76
C ILE A 29 -8.58 3.60 -9.06
N LEU A 30 -9.50 3.52 -8.09
CA LEU A 30 -10.87 3.99 -8.28
C LEU A 30 -10.91 5.49 -8.59
N LEU A 31 -10.13 6.29 -7.88
CA LEU A 31 -10.05 7.74 -8.10
C LEU A 31 -9.41 8.07 -9.47
N ALA A 32 -8.34 7.37 -9.84
CA ALA A 32 -7.69 7.54 -11.14
C ALA A 32 -8.64 7.22 -12.30
N LEU A 33 -9.44 6.16 -12.17
CA LEU A 33 -10.47 5.82 -13.16
C LEU A 33 -11.58 6.87 -13.19
N ALA A 34 -12.08 7.30 -12.03
CA ALA A 34 -13.14 8.30 -11.95
C ALA A 34 -12.70 9.63 -12.61
N VAL A 35 -11.51 10.12 -12.28
CA VAL A 35 -10.96 11.37 -12.81
C VAL A 35 -10.54 11.21 -14.28
N GLY A 36 -9.87 10.11 -14.62
CA GLY A 36 -9.37 9.84 -15.96
C GLY A 36 -10.47 9.64 -16.99
N LEU A 37 -11.58 9.01 -16.60
CA LEU A 37 -12.68 8.69 -17.51
C LEU A 37 -13.80 9.74 -17.50
N ALA A 38 -13.87 10.64 -16.51
CA ALA A 38 -14.89 11.68 -16.45
C ALA A 38 -14.96 12.53 -17.73
N GLY A 39 -13.81 12.95 -18.26
CA GLY A 39 -13.74 13.77 -19.48
C GLY A 39 -14.24 13.04 -20.74
N PRO A 40 -13.71 11.86 -21.07
CA PRO A 40 -14.22 11.03 -22.17
C PRO A 40 -15.71 10.70 -22.07
N ILE A 41 -16.18 10.28 -20.88
CA ILE A 41 -17.59 9.93 -20.65
C ILE A 41 -18.49 11.15 -20.86
N ALA A 42 -18.15 12.30 -20.29
CA ALA A 42 -18.93 13.53 -20.45
C ALA A 42 -19.02 13.98 -21.91
N ARG A 43 -17.93 13.84 -22.68
CA ARG A 43 -17.92 14.18 -24.12
C ARG A 43 -18.83 13.27 -24.93
N GLN A 44 -18.85 11.98 -24.64
CA GLN A 44 -19.76 11.04 -25.30
C GLN A 44 -21.23 11.43 -25.07
N PHE A 45 -21.63 11.64 -23.81
CA PHE A 45 -23.00 12.03 -23.48
C PHE A 45 -23.43 13.37 -24.11
N LEU A 46 -22.54 14.36 -24.15
CA LEU A 46 -22.86 15.68 -24.72
C LEU A 46 -22.88 15.67 -26.26
N GLY A 47 -22.03 14.86 -26.89
CA GLY A 47 -22.06 14.62 -28.33
C GLY A 47 -23.37 13.97 -28.76
N ASP A 48 -23.86 12.99 -28.01
CA ASP A 48 -25.15 12.32 -28.25
C ASP A 48 -26.34 13.30 -28.09
N ALA A 49 -26.19 14.34 -27.26
CA ALA A 49 -27.20 15.38 -27.04
C ALA A 49 -27.16 16.52 -28.08
N GLY A 50 -26.26 16.49 -29.07
CA GLY A 50 -26.15 17.52 -30.11
C GLY A 50 -25.58 18.86 -29.63
N LEU A 51 -25.01 18.91 -28.42
CA LEU A 51 -24.37 20.10 -27.86
C LEU A 51 -22.91 20.16 -28.32
N GLN A 52 -22.46 21.32 -28.81
CA GLN A 52 -21.08 21.52 -29.28
C GLN A 52 -20.07 21.33 -28.13
N PRO A 53 -19.19 20.31 -28.19
CA PRO A 53 -18.32 19.93 -27.08
C PRO A 53 -16.99 20.69 -27.04
N ASP A 54 -16.81 21.76 -27.81
CA ASP A 54 -15.50 22.39 -28.04
C ASP A 54 -14.84 22.97 -26.79
N LEU A 55 -15.62 23.32 -25.75
CA LEU A 55 -15.10 23.73 -24.43
C LEU A 55 -14.61 22.56 -23.55
N LEU A 56 -14.99 21.31 -23.86
CA LEU A 56 -14.59 20.11 -23.10
C LEU A 56 -13.31 19.43 -23.62
N VAL A 57 -12.85 19.80 -24.81
CA VAL A 57 -11.64 19.20 -25.40
C VAL A 57 -10.42 19.46 -24.50
N LEU A 58 -10.29 20.67 -23.93
CA LEU A 58 -9.23 21.00 -22.97
C LEU A 58 -9.33 20.21 -21.64
N GLY A 59 -10.55 19.94 -21.15
CA GLY A 59 -10.76 19.22 -19.88
C GLY A 59 -10.42 17.73 -19.96
N SER A 60 -10.44 17.16 -21.16
CA SER A 60 -10.35 15.72 -21.33
C SER A 60 -8.94 15.13 -21.29
N ALA A 61 -7.97 15.78 -21.94
CA ALA A 61 -6.57 15.40 -21.85
C ALA A 61 -6.04 15.64 -20.43
N GLY A 62 -6.49 16.74 -19.80
CA GLY A 62 -6.20 17.05 -18.40
C GLY A 62 -6.71 15.96 -17.44
N GLY A 63 -7.92 15.46 -17.64
CA GLY A 63 -8.49 14.35 -16.85
C GLY A 63 -7.65 13.08 -16.94
N THR A 64 -7.29 12.65 -18.16
CA THR A 64 -6.45 11.47 -18.36
C THR A 64 -5.08 11.62 -17.70
N ILE A 65 -4.41 12.76 -17.89
CA ILE A 65 -3.10 13.04 -17.27
C ILE A 65 -3.22 13.04 -15.74
N ALA A 66 -4.23 13.71 -15.19
CA ALA A 66 -4.47 13.74 -13.76
C ALA A 66 -4.76 12.33 -13.19
N GLY A 67 -5.53 11.51 -13.89
CA GLY A 67 -5.78 10.12 -13.52
C GLY A 67 -4.51 9.28 -13.47
N VAL A 68 -3.64 9.40 -14.48
CA VAL A 68 -2.34 8.71 -14.51
C VAL A 68 -1.44 9.16 -13.37
N LEU A 69 -1.34 10.48 -13.11
CA LEU A 69 -0.54 11.01 -12.01
C LEU A 69 -1.06 10.55 -10.64
N LEU A 70 -2.39 10.56 -10.44
CA LEU A 70 -3.02 10.05 -9.22
C LEU A 70 -2.71 8.57 -9.00
N MET A 71 -2.75 7.76 -10.06
CA MET A 71 -2.39 6.34 -9.99
C MET A 71 -0.92 6.16 -9.59
N LEU A 72 0.00 6.92 -10.20
CA LEU A 72 1.43 6.85 -9.88
C LEU A 72 1.70 7.25 -8.42
N ILE A 73 1.10 8.35 -7.96
CA ILE A 73 1.19 8.79 -6.56
C ILE A 73 0.65 7.69 -5.63
N GLY A 74 -0.51 7.11 -5.95
CA GLY A 74 -1.10 6.02 -5.19
C GLY A 74 -0.20 4.80 -5.06
N VAL A 75 0.47 4.40 -6.16
CA VAL A 75 1.45 3.29 -6.16
C VAL A 75 2.65 3.62 -5.28
N VAL A 76 3.18 4.84 -5.35
CA VAL A 76 4.31 5.24 -4.48
C VAL A 76 3.91 5.19 -3.01
N ILE A 77 2.74 5.73 -2.64
CA ILE A 77 2.25 5.70 -1.26
C ILE A 77 2.00 4.25 -0.81
N PHE A 78 1.39 3.41 -1.65
CA PHE A 78 1.20 1.98 -1.39
C PHE A 78 2.53 1.30 -1.05
N LEU A 79 3.55 1.48 -1.90
CA LEU A 79 4.86 0.89 -1.69
C LEU A 79 5.50 1.38 -0.38
N SER A 80 5.39 2.67 -0.06
CA SER A 80 5.90 3.22 1.20
C SER A 80 5.24 2.58 2.42
N PHE A 81 3.91 2.50 2.46
CA PHE A 81 3.18 1.92 3.58
C PHE A 81 3.41 0.41 3.70
N TYR A 82 3.41 -0.31 2.58
CA TYR A 82 3.64 -1.75 2.56
C TYR A 82 5.07 -2.08 3.02
N ALA A 83 6.08 -1.37 2.50
CA ALA A 83 7.47 -1.55 2.90
C ALA A 83 7.70 -1.19 4.38
N ALA A 84 7.06 -0.13 4.89
CA ALA A 84 7.12 0.22 6.30
C ALA A 84 6.54 -0.92 7.17
N GLY A 85 5.38 -1.49 6.79
CA GLY A 85 4.80 -2.64 7.47
C GLY A 85 5.73 -3.86 7.47
N GLU A 86 6.29 -4.22 6.30
CA GLU A 86 7.26 -5.32 6.16
C GLU A 86 8.54 -5.10 6.98
N SER A 87 9.03 -3.86 7.06
CA SER A 87 10.22 -3.55 7.85
C SER A 87 10.04 -3.88 9.34
N ILE A 88 8.84 -3.69 9.87
CA ILE A 88 8.51 -4.04 11.26
C ILE A 88 8.56 -5.56 11.43
N PHE A 89 7.95 -6.32 10.51
CA PHE A 89 7.99 -7.78 10.56
C PHE A 89 9.42 -8.31 10.45
N LEU A 90 10.25 -7.72 9.60
CA LEU A 90 11.66 -8.08 9.47
C LEU A 90 12.42 -7.88 10.80
N GLN A 91 12.26 -6.71 11.45
CA GLN A 91 12.92 -6.44 12.72
C GLN A 91 12.47 -7.41 13.82
N LEU A 92 11.17 -7.70 13.89
CA LEU A 92 10.62 -8.68 14.83
C LEU A 92 11.20 -10.07 14.60
N ALA A 93 11.31 -10.51 13.34
CA ALA A 93 11.90 -11.81 13.00
C ALA A 93 13.38 -11.88 13.40
N ILE A 94 14.14 -10.81 13.20
CA ILE A 94 15.55 -10.73 13.63
C ILE A 94 15.66 -10.87 15.16
N GLU A 95 14.81 -10.18 15.93
CA GLU A 95 14.84 -10.28 17.38
C GLU A 95 14.43 -11.68 17.86
N GLU A 96 13.35 -12.25 17.31
CA GLU A 96 12.89 -13.59 17.65
C GLU A 96 14.00 -14.64 17.40
N ASN A 97 14.69 -14.56 16.25
CA ASN A 97 15.83 -15.43 15.93
C ASN A 97 17.00 -15.23 16.90
N THR A 98 17.34 -13.98 17.23
CA THR A 98 18.44 -13.68 18.16
C THR A 98 18.17 -14.26 19.55
N ARG A 99 16.93 -14.14 20.06
CA ARG A 99 16.54 -14.74 21.35
C ARG A 99 16.58 -16.26 21.32
N MET A 100 16.13 -16.88 20.24
CA MET A 100 16.17 -18.34 20.09
C MET A 100 17.62 -18.84 20.10
N THR A 101 18.52 -18.18 19.37
CA THR A 101 19.94 -18.53 19.36
C THR A 101 20.57 -18.39 20.75
N ALA A 102 20.30 -17.29 21.47
CA ALA A 102 20.78 -17.13 22.84
C ALA A 102 20.29 -18.24 23.79
N ALA A 103 19.01 -18.61 23.70
CA ALA A 103 18.45 -19.69 24.50
C ALA A 103 19.06 -21.06 24.17
N LEU A 104 19.34 -21.33 22.88
CA LEU A 104 20.00 -22.55 22.45
C LEU A 104 21.45 -22.63 22.92
N LEU A 105 22.19 -21.52 22.88
CA LEU A 105 23.58 -21.45 23.34
C LEU A 105 23.69 -21.64 24.86
N LEU A 106 22.82 -21.01 25.64
CA LEU A 106 22.77 -21.20 27.11
C LEU A 106 22.52 -22.67 27.47
N ARG A 107 21.54 -23.30 26.82
CA ARG A 107 21.25 -24.72 27.03
C ARG A 107 22.41 -25.64 26.61
N ALA A 108 23.13 -25.27 25.56
CA ALA A 108 24.31 -26.03 25.12
C ALA A 108 25.46 -25.93 26.13
N ALA A 109 25.61 -24.78 26.80
CA ALA A 109 26.57 -24.61 27.88
C ALA A 109 26.18 -25.43 29.12
N GLU A 110 24.92 -25.37 29.56
CA GLU A 110 24.41 -26.13 30.72
C GLU A 110 24.56 -27.66 30.56
N LYS A 111 24.51 -28.19 29.33
CA LYS A 111 24.71 -29.63 29.08
C LYS A 111 26.17 -30.07 29.08
N ARG A 112 27.10 -29.11 29.06
CA ARG A 112 28.54 -29.38 28.94
C ARG A 112 29.23 -29.48 30.30
N ASP A 113 28.59 -28.93 31.34
CA ASP A 113 28.94 -29.07 32.75
C ASP A 113 28.20 -30.28 33.38
#